data_AF-A0A0L1JT10-F1
#
_entry.id   AF-A0A0L1JT10-F1
#
_cell.length_a   1.000
_cell.length_b   1.000
_cell.length_c   1.000
_cell.angle_alpha   90.00
_cell.angle_beta   90.00
_cell.angle_gamma   90.00
#
_symmetry.space_group_name_H-M   'P 1'
#
loop_
_entity.id
_entity.type
_entity.pdbx_description
1 polymer ?
#
loop_
_entity_poly.entity_id
_entity_poly.type
_entity_poly.pdbx_seq_one_letter_code
_entity_poly.pdbx_strand_id
1 'polypeptide(L)'
;MSDAVIWTVILALGIGTYAIRFSFLGFLGDRTLPDWVLRHLRYVGVAVLPALVAPMILWTNGPGSAVDPARLVAAAAGFAAGWRFGVVPALVAGMGTLYAVQALIG
;
A
#
# COMPACT_ATOMS: atom_id res chain seq x y z
N MET A 1 3.55 -21.47 20.81
CA MET A 1 4.92 -20.94 20.56
C MET A 1 5.46 -20.49 21.90
N SER A 2 6.74 -20.73 22.23
CA SER A 2 7.30 -20.30 23.53
C SER A 2 7.60 -18.80 23.53
N ASP A 3 7.45 -18.14 24.68
CA ASP A 3 7.71 -16.70 24.83
C ASP A 3 9.11 -16.31 24.38
N ALA A 4 10.11 -17.16 24.64
CA ALA A 4 11.48 -16.95 24.20
C ALA A 4 11.60 -16.87 22.67
N VAL A 5 10.84 -17.69 21.93
CA VAL A 5 10.82 -17.63 20.45
C VAL A 5 10.17 -16.34 19.97
N ILE A 6 9.08 -15.90 20.60
CA ILE A 6 8.41 -14.64 20.24
C ILE A 6 9.36 -13.45 20.43
N TRP A 7 10.01 -13.34 21.59
CA TRP A 7 10.96 -12.26 21.88
C TRP A 7 12.17 -12.28 20.96
N THR A 8 12.71 -13.46 20.66
CA THR A 8 13.83 -13.61 19.73
C THR A 8 13.44 -13.16 18.33
N VAL A 9 12.25 -13.54 17.85
CA VAL A 9 11.73 -13.11 16.55
C VAL A 9 11.51 -11.60 16.50
N ILE A 10 10.91 -11.01 17.54
CA ILE A 10 10.70 -9.56 17.62
C ILE A 10 12.02 -8.81 17.55
N LEU A 11 13.02 -9.21 18.35
CA LEU A 11 14.34 -8.58 18.35
C LEU A 11 15.05 -8.76 17.01
N ALA A 12 15.02 -9.96 16.43
CA ALA A 12 15.61 -10.22 15.12
C ALA A 12 14.95 -9.38 14.02
N LEU A 13 13.62 -9.29 13.98
CA LEU A 13 12.88 -8.44 13.04
C LEU A 13 13.19 -6.97 13.25
N GLY A 14 13.24 -6.50 14.50
CA GLY A 14 13.56 -5.13 14.84
C GLY A 14 14.97 -4.74 14.36
N ILE A 15 15.97 -5.56 14.70
CA ILE A 15 17.36 -5.34 14.29
C ILE A 15 17.49 -5.42 12.76
N GLY A 16 16.91 -6.44 12.13
CA GLY A 16 16.97 -6.60 10.68
C GLY A 16 16.33 -5.43 9.93
N THR A 17 15.16 -4.97 10.38
CA THR A 17 14.47 -3.81 9.77
C THR A 17 15.28 -2.53 9.94
N TYR A 18 15.86 -2.32 11.13
CA TYR A 18 16.72 -1.18 11.40
C TYR A 18 17.99 -1.22 10.54
N ALA A 19 18.65 -2.37 10.45
CA ALA A 19 19.86 -2.54 9.66
C ALA A 19 19.64 -2.24 8.16
N ILE A 20 18.49 -2.66 7.60
CA ILE A 20 18.11 -2.33 6.22
C ILE A 20 17.98 -0.82 6.06
N ARG A 21 17.25 -0.13 6.95
CA ARG A 21 17.10 1.34 6.89
C ARG A 21 18.44 2.05 7.07
N PHE A 22 19.25 1.59 8.02
CA PHE A 22 20.57 2.12 8.30
C PHE A 22 21.53 1.94 7.12
N SER A 23 21.41 0.87 6.33
CA SER A 23 22.20 0.71 5.10
C SER A 23 21.98 1.86 4.11
N PHE A 24 20.74 2.33 3.93
CA PHE A 24 20.45 3.46 3.05
C PHE A 24 20.83 4.82 3.66
N LEU A 25 20.46 5.06 4.93
CA LEU A 25 20.68 6.36 5.58
C LEU A 25 22.11 6.53 6.08
N GLY A 26 22.70 5.49 6.68
CA GLY A 26 24.02 5.53 7.31
C GLY A 26 25.19 5.43 6.31
N PHE A 27 25.09 4.58 5.29
CA PHE A 27 26.16 4.45 4.28
C PHE A 27 25.99 5.40 3.08
N LEU A 28 24.75 5.76 2.74
CA LEU A 28 24.42 6.53 1.54
C LEU A 28 23.93 7.96 1.83
N GLY A 29 23.65 8.30 3.09
CA GLY A 29 23.04 9.59 3.48
C GLY A 29 23.88 10.82 3.19
N ASP A 30 25.22 10.71 3.28
CA ASP A 30 26.15 11.83 3.00
C ASP A 30 26.63 11.88 1.54
N ARG A 31 26.15 10.99 0.67
CA ARG A 31 26.56 10.96 -0.74
C ARG A 31 25.46 11.47 -1.65
N THR A 32 25.81 12.34 -2.59
CA THR A 32 24.94 12.74 -3.69
C THR A 32 24.62 11.51 -4.55
N LEU A 33 23.40 11.00 -4.43
CA LEU A 33 22.93 9.86 -5.20
C LEU A 33 22.92 10.20 -6.70
N PRO A 34 23.40 9.31 -7.59
CA PRO A 34 23.31 9.52 -9.02
C PRO A 34 21.87 9.69 -9.48
N ASP A 35 21.63 10.54 -10.48
CA ASP A 35 20.27 10.85 -10.97
C ASP A 35 19.50 9.61 -11.45
N TRP A 36 20.21 8.60 -11.97
CA TRP A 36 19.58 7.33 -12.37
C TRP A 36 18.96 6.59 -11.18
N VAL A 37 19.60 6.59 -10.01
CA VAL A 37 19.08 5.94 -8.80
C VAL A 37 17.84 6.67 -8.33
N LEU A 38 17.91 8.00 -8.23
CA LEU A 38 16.78 8.85 -7.82
C LEU A 38 15.58 8.70 -8.76
N ARG A 39 15.83 8.53 -10.06
CA ARG A 39 14.77 8.28 -11.05
C ARG A 39 14.05 6.96 -10.75
N HIS A 40 14.77 5.87 -10.49
CA HIS A 40 14.16 4.59 -10.16
C HIS A 40 13.43 4.62 -8.82
N LEU A 41 14.02 5.24 -7.78
CA LEU A 41 13.40 5.38 -6.47
C LEU A 41 12.06 6.14 -6.53
N ARG A 42 11.94 7.15 -7.39
CA ARG A 42 10.70 7.92 -7.60
C ARG A 42 9.58 7.08 -8.21
N TYR A 43 9.90 6.07 -9.02
CA TYR A 43 8.90 5.18 -9.62
C TYR A 43 8.44 4.07 -8.68
N VAL A 44 9.18 3.77 -7.60
CA VAL A 44 8.78 2.73 -6.63
C VAL A 44 7.42 3.01 -6.03
N GLY A 45 7.16 4.24 -5.55
CA GLY A 45 5.86 4.58 -4.97
C GLY A 45 4.70 4.41 -5.95
N VAL A 46 4.89 4.86 -7.19
CA VAL A 46 3.89 4.74 -8.28
C VAL A 46 3.68 3.29 -8.71
N ALA A 47 4.68 2.42 -8.60
CA ALA A 47 4.56 1.01 -8.93
C ALA A 47 3.94 0.18 -7.79
N VAL A 48 4.36 0.43 -6.55
CA VAL A 48 3.98 -0.39 -5.38
C VAL A 48 2.54 -0.13 -4.96
N LEU A 49 2.07 1.13 -4.93
CA LEU A 49 0.71 1.42 -4.46
C LEU A 49 -0.37 0.72 -5.33
N PRO A 50 -0.35 0.81 -6.67
CA PRO A 50 -1.31 0.08 -7.50
C PRO A 50 -1.12 -1.44 -7.40
N ALA A 51 0.12 -1.93 -7.30
CA ALA A 51 0.40 -3.36 -7.16
C ALA A 51 -0.17 -3.97 -5.88
N LEU A 52 -0.28 -3.18 -4.80
CA LEU A 52 -0.94 -3.60 -3.55
C LEU A 52 -2.46 -3.48 -3.61
N VAL A 53 -2.98 -2.43 -4.24
CA VAL A 53 -4.41 -2.10 -4.20
C VAL A 53 -5.22 -2.83 -5.29
N ALA A 54 -4.70 -2.95 -6.50
CA ALA A 54 -5.37 -3.64 -7.61
C ALA A 54 -5.76 -5.10 -7.30
N PRO A 55 -4.87 -5.97 -6.77
CA PRO A 55 -5.25 -7.32 -6.39
C PRO A 55 -6.31 -7.33 -5.30
N MET A 56 -6.22 -6.38 -4.36
CA MET A 56 -7.15 -6.27 -3.25
C MET A 56 -8.55 -5.91 -3.75
N ILE A 57 -8.71 -5.19 -4.86
CA ILE A 57 -10.03 -4.86 -5.44
C ILE A 57 -10.52 -6.02 -6.33
N LEU A 58 -9.65 -6.56 -7.19
CA LEU A 58 -10.01 -7.54 -8.21
C LEU A 58 -10.23 -8.95 -7.65
N TRP A 59 -9.55 -9.32 -6.56
CA TRP A 59 -9.69 -10.64 -5.93
C TRP A 59 -10.22 -10.49 -4.50
N THR A 60 -11.48 -10.87 -4.32
CA THR A 60 -12.17 -10.82 -3.02
C THR A 60 -11.87 -12.05 -2.16
N ASN A 61 -11.68 -13.22 -2.79
CA ASN A 61 -11.53 -14.51 -2.09
C ASN A 61 -10.41 -15.40 -2.68
N GLY A 62 -9.43 -14.81 -3.37
CA GLY A 62 -8.30 -15.52 -3.98
C GLY A 62 -8.25 -15.39 -5.51
N PRO A 63 -7.16 -15.87 -6.14
CA PRO A 63 -6.95 -15.77 -7.58
C PRO A 63 -8.09 -16.46 -8.35
N GLY A 64 -8.84 -15.70 -9.16
CA GLY A 64 -9.98 -16.20 -9.94
C GLY A 64 -11.36 -16.08 -9.27
N SER A 65 -11.44 -15.49 -8.07
CA SER A 65 -12.73 -15.12 -7.46
C SER A 65 -13.44 -14.00 -8.23
N ALA A 66 -14.77 -14.02 -8.23
CA ALA A 66 -15.58 -12.99 -8.88
C ALA A 66 -15.36 -11.62 -8.23
N VAL A 67 -15.20 -10.60 -9.06
CA VAL A 67 -14.96 -9.24 -8.59
C VAL A 67 -16.23 -8.71 -7.91
N ASP A 68 -16.09 -8.17 -6.70
CA ASP A 68 -17.20 -7.55 -5.98
C ASP A 68 -17.56 -6.19 -6.61
N PRO A 69 -18.79 -6.03 -7.15
CA PRO A 69 -19.25 -4.78 -7.74
C PRO A 69 -19.14 -3.58 -6.78
N ALA A 70 -19.36 -3.78 -5.48
CA ALA A 70 -19.28 -2.70 -4.50
C ALA A 70 -17.86 -2.12 -4.39
N ARG A 71 -16.85 -3.00 -4.41
CA ARG A 71 -15.44 -2.62 -4.31
C ARG A 71 -14.94 -1.98 -5.61
N LEU A 72 -15.46 -2.41 -6.76
CA LEU A 72 -15.19 -1.75 -8.05
C LEU A 72 -15.72 -0.32 -8.11
N VAL A 73 -16.98 -0.10 -7.70
CA VAL A 73 -17.58 1.24 -7.71
C VAL A 73 -16.87 2.16 -6.71
N ALA A 74 -16.54 1.65 -5.52
CA ALA A 74 -15.74 2.38 -4.54
C ALA A 74 -14.34 2.75 -5.06
N ALA A 75 -13.65 1.82 -5.72
CA ALA A 75 -12.34 2.06 -6.31
C ALA A 75 -12.40 3.10 -7.44
N ALA A 76 -13.42 3.05 -8.30
CA ALA A 76 -13.64 4.02 -9.36
C ALA A 76 -13.92 5.42 -8.80
N ALA A 77 -14.77 5.53 -7.77
CA ALA A 77 -15.08 6.79 -7.09
C ALA A 77 -13.83 7.38 -6.42
N GLY A 78 -13.06 6.56 -5.69
CA GLY A 78 -11.81 6.97 -5.08
C GLY A 78 -10.77 7.42 -6.10
N PHE A 79 -10.64 6.70 -7.22
CA PHE A 79 -9.73 7.07 -8.32
C PHE A 79 -10.13 8.41 -8.96
N ALA A 80 -11.41 8.59 -9.30
CA ALA A 80 -11.90 9.83 -9.92
C ALA A 80 -11.72 11.05 -9.00
N ALA A 81 -12.04 10.90 -7.71
CA ALA A 81 -11.85 11.95 -6.72
C ALA A 81 -10.35 12.25 -6.49
N GLY A 82 -9.51 11.21 -6.44
CA GLY A 82 -8.06 11.35 -6.29
C GLY A 82 -7.40 12.05 -7.46
N TRP A 83 -7.80 11.70 -8.68
CA TRP A 83 -7.29 12.33 -9.90
C TRP A 83 -7.56 13.84 -9.94
N ARG A 84 -8.73 14.27 -9.45
CA ARG A 84 -9.18 15.66 -9.59
C ARG A 84 -8.89 16.55 -8.37
N PHE A 85 -8.89 15.97 -7.17
CA PHE A 85 -8.92 16.73 -5.91
C PHE A 85 -7.88 16.27 -4.87
N GLY A 86 -7.07 15.25 -5.17
CA GLY A 86 -6.01 14.77 -4.29
C GLY A 86 -6.42 13.66 -3.31
N VAL A 87 -5.51 13.31 -2.40
CA VAL A 87 -5.59 12.08 -1.60
C VAL A 87 -6.75 12.08 -0.60
N VAL A 88 -7.04 13.22 0.04
CA VAL A 88 -8.08 13.29 1.07
C VAL A 88 -9.48 13.06 0.47
N PRO A 89 -9.90 13.76 -0.60
CA PRO A 89 -11.17 13.45 -1.27
C PRO A 89 -11.24 12.03 -1.85
N ALA A 90 -10.11 11.46 -2.33
CA ALA A 90 -10.05 10.08 -2.79
C ALA A 90 -10.45 9.08 -1.69
N LEU A 91 -9.93 9.29 -0.49
CA LEU A 91 -10.18 8.41 0.66
C LEU A 91 -11.63 8.54 1.13
N VAL A 92 -12.15 9.76 1.23
CA VAL A 92 -13.54 10.02 1.61
C VAL A 92 -14.52 9.46 0.56
N ALA A 93 -14.27 9.68 -0.73
CA ALA A 93 -15.10 9.15 -1.80
C ALA A 93 -15.07 7.62 -1.84
N GLY A 94 -13.88 7.01 -1.80
CA GLY A 94 -13.75 5.55 -1.82
C GLY A 94 -14.43 4.89 -0.64
N MET A 95 -14.17 5.34 0.59
CA MET A 95 -14.83 4.81 1.79
C MET A 95 -16.33 5.08 1.78
N GLY A 96 -16.74 6.31 1.49
CA GLY A 96 -18.15 6.71 1.47
C GLY A 96 -18.96 5.89 0.47
N THR A 97 -18.44 5.69 -0.75
CA THR A 97 -19.09 4.87 -1.76
C THR A 97 -19.12 3.39 -1.38
N LEU A 98 -18.05 2.85 -0.79
CA LEU A 98 -18.05 1.45 -0.34
C LEU A 98 -19.14 1.20 0.71
N TYR A 99 -19.21 2.03 1.76
CA TYR A 99 -20.20 1.89 2.81
C TYR A 99 -21.63 2.14 2.30
N ALA A 100 -21.82 3.13 1.42
CA ALA A 100 -23.13 3.41 0.84
C ALA A 100 -23.65 2.22 0.01
N VAL A 101 -22.80 1.63 -0.84
CA VAL A 101 -23.18 0.48 -1.67
C VAL A 101 -23.41 -0.76 -0.81
N GLN A 102 -22.57 -1.02 0.20
CA GLN A 102 -22.78 -2.12 1.14
C GLN A 102 -24.08 -1.97 1.93
N ALA A 103 -24.45 -0.75 2.34
CA ALA A 103 -25.71 -0.49 3.06
C ALA A 103 -26.95 -0.62 2.16
N LEU A 104 -26.81 -0.50 0.84
CA LEU A 104 -27.92 -0.72 -0.11
C LEU A 104 -28.10 -2.20 -0.50
N ILE A 105 -27.02 -2.98 -0.46
CA ILE A 105 -27.00 -4.38 -0.92
C ILE A 105 -27.08 -5.38 0.25
N GLY A 106 -26.63 -4.98 1.44
CA GLY A 106 -26.75 -5.74 2.70
C GLY A 106 -28.11 -5.58 3.35
#